data_AF-A0A565AWJ6-F1
#
_entry.id   AF-A0A565AWJ6-F1
#
_cell.length_a   1.000
_cell.length_b   1.000
_cell.length_c   1.000
_cell.angle_alpha   90.00
_cell.angle_beta   90.00
_cell.angle_gamma   90.00
#
_symmetry.space_group_name_H-M   'P 1'
#
loop_
_entity.id
_entity.type
_entity.pdbx_description
1 polymer ?
#
loop_
_entity_poly.entity_id
_entity_poly.type
_entity_poly.pdbx_seq_one_letter_code
_entity_poly.pdbx_strand_id
1 'polypeptide(L)'
;MDLVPIAVFHYFHKPTGSYRGFLLACYDVEKKEFQSVCTVLATAGFSEALLEERSTSLRSKVISIPQVWEVKAIHMRICPFQRAAIGIVDPDKGICLDLPRLVRVRADKKPEEATSSVKVVEMFNRINRSNEARGADD
;
A
#
# COMPACT_ATOMS: atom_id res chain seq x y z
N MET A 1 -7.44 -0.23 -4.19
CA MET A 1 -6.26 0.37 -4.83
C MET A 1 -5.36 -0.76 -5.27
N ASP A 2 -4.84 -0.70 -6.49
CA ASP A 2 -3.84 -1.63 -7.00
C ASP A 2 -2.45 -1.06 -6.68
N LEU A 3 -1.65 -1.72 -5.85
CA LEU A 3 -0.36 -1.25 -5.33
C LEU A 3 0.75 -2.27 -5.60
N VAL A 4 2.00 -1.83 -5.65
CA VAL A 4 3.16 -2.69 -5.90
C VAL A 4 3.90 -2.95 -4.59
N PRO A 5 4.17 -4.21 -4.20
CA PRO A 5 5.04 -4.50 -3.08
C PRO A 5 6.50 -4.19 -3.44
N ILE A 6 7.12 -3.27 -2.70
CA ILE A 6 8.50 -2.81 -2.94
C ILE A 6 9.49 -3.25 -1.87
N ALA A 7 9.01 -3.64 -0.68
CA ALA A 7 9.85 -4.20 0.38
C ALA A 7 9.07 -5.19 1.24
N VAL A 8 9.79 -6.08 1.92
CA VAL A 8 9.25 -7.01 2.90
C VAL A 8 9.98 -6.85 4.23
N PHE A 9 9.23 -6.85 5.32
CA PHE A 9 9.76 -6.77 6.68
C PHE A 9 9.69 -8.13 7.36
N HIS A 10 10.83 -8.52 7.93
CA HIS A 10 10.93 -9.66 8.82
C HIS A 10 10.80 -9.17 10.27
N TYR A 11 9.78 -9.65 10.98
CA TYR A 11 9.69 -9.43 12.43
C TYR A 11 10.02 -10.74 13.13
N PHE A 12 11.17 -10.77 13.80
CA PHE A 12 11.72 -11.94 14.47
C PHE A 12 11.15 -12.07 15.88
N HIS A 13 9.89 -12.46 16.04
CA HIS A 13 9.28 -12.68 17.36
C HIS A 13 8.52 -14.02 17.38
N LYS A 14 9.28 -15.12 17.25
CA LYS A 14 9.04 -16.54 17.65
C LYS A 14 9.95 -17.46 16.82
N PRO A 15 10.28 -18.68 17.30
CA PRO A 15 11.28 -19.57 16.67
C PRO A 15 10.92 -20.08 15.26
N THR A 16 9.77 -19.71 14.69
CA THR A 16 9.28 -20.17 13.37
C THR A 16 9.52 -19.20 12.21
N GLY A 17 10.15 -18.03 12.42
CA GLY A 17 10.76 -17.27 11.31
C GLY A 17 9.84 -16.76 10.18
N SER A 18 8.54 -16.57 10.43
CA SER A 18 7.58 -16.10 9.42
C SER A 18 7.61 -14.59 9.19
N TYR A 19 7.33 -14.21 7.95
CA TYR A 19 7.25 -12.83 7.48
C TYR A 19 5.98 -12.11 7.92
N ARG A 20 6.10 -10.82 8.28
CA ARG A 20 4.98 -10.12 8.93
C ARG A 20 4.65 -8.72 8.42
N GLY A 21 5.30 -8.22 7.36
CA GLY A 21 4.84 -6.98 6.74
C GLY A 21 5.35 -6.75 5.31
N PHE A 22 4.54 -6.10 4.48
CA PHE A 22 4.89 -5.69 3.11
C PHE A 22 4.74 -4.18 2.94
N LEU A 23 5.77 -3.52 2.44
CA LEU A 23 5.70 -2.12 2.03
C LEU A 23 5.12 -2.04 0.62
N LEU A 24 4.04 -1.30 0.47
CA LEU A 24 3.33 -1.13 -0.78
C LEU A 24 3.46 0.30 -1.30
N ALA A 25 3.55 0.42 -2.63
CA ALA A 25 3.74 1.68 -3.32
C ALA A 25 2.74 1.91 -4.46
N CYS A 26 2.44 3.18 -4.70
CA CYS A 26 1.79 3.66 -5.91
C CYS A 26 2.86 4.04 -6.96
N TYR A 27 2.46 4.12 -8.22
CA TYR A 27 3.35 4.53 -9.30
C TYR A 27 3.18 6.01 -9.64
N ASP A 28 4.25 6.79 -9.60
CA ASP A 28 4.24 8.17 -10.07
C ASP A 28 4.68 8.21 -11.53
N VAL A 29 3.77 8.60 -12.42
CA VAL A 29 4.02 8.61 -13.87
C VAL A 29 4.96 9.75 -14.28
N GLU A 30 4.91 10.88 -13.57
CA GLU A 30 5.71 12.06 -13.90
C GLU A 30 7.17 11.83 -13.52
N LYS A 31 7.40 11.31 -12.31
CA LYS A 31 8.74 11.02 -11.80
C LYS A 31 9.26 9.65 -12.24
N LYS A 32 8.39 8.79 -12.77
CA LYS A 32 8.68 7.37 -13.08
C LYS A 32 9.22 6.60 -11.87
N GLU A 33 8.65 6.86 -10.71
CA GLU A 33 9.11 6.34 -9.42
C GLU A 33 7.97 5.68 -8.63
N PHE A 34 8.31 4.67 -7.83
CA PHE A 34 7.38 4.07 -6.88
C PHE A 34 7.40 4.82 -5.55
N GLN A 35 6.25 5.35 -5.14
CA GLN A 35 6.09 6.09 -3.89
C GLN A 35 5.36 5.25 -2.85
N SER A 36 5.93 5.10 -1.65
CA SER A 36 5.34 4.29 -0.59
C SER A 36 4.03 4.91 -0.07
N VAL A 37 3.04 4.04 0.10
CA VAL A 37 1.68 4.40 0.53
C VAL A 37 1.33 3.75 1.87
N CYS A 38 1.66 2.46 2.06
CA CYS A 38 1.31 1.77 3.29
C CYS A 38 2.18 0.55 3.54
N THR A 39 2.19 0.12 4.80
CA THR A 39 2.71 -1.18 5.20
C THR A 39 1.54 -2.07 5.56
N VAL A 40 1.39 -3.20 4.86
CA VAL A 40 0.41 -4.23 5.23
C VAL A 40 1.08 -5.20 6.17
N LEU A 41 0.60 -5.27 7.42
CA LEU A 41 1.06 -6.26 8.38
C LEU A 41 0.34 -7.60 8.17
N ALA A 42 1.02 -8.71 8.47
CA ALA A 42 0.46 -10.07 8.38
C ALA A 42 -0.84 -10.26 9.17
N THR A 43 -0.99 -9.53 10.27
CA THR A 43 -2.19 -9.54 11.11
C THR A 43 -3.42 -8.92 10.43
N ALA A 44 -3.27 -8.27 9.28
CA ALA A 44 -4.34 -7.56 8.57
C ALA A 44 -5.15 -8.41 7.58
N GLY A 45 -5.07 -9.75 7.63
CA GLY A 45 -6.02 -10.63 6.93
C GLY A 45 -5.44 -11.72 6.01
N PHE A 46 -4.21 -12.17 6.23
CA PHE A 46 -3.70 -13.37 5.55
C PHE A 46 -3.80 -14.60 6.46
N SER A 47 -3.95 -15.79 5.85
CA SER A 47 -3.62 -17.03 6.53
C SER A 47 -2.09 -17.17 6.64
N GLU A 48 -1.60 -17.78 7.72
CA GLU A 48 -0.16 -17.99 7.93
C GLU A 48 0.49 -18.74 6.75
N ALA A 49 -0.23 -19.68 6.13
CA ALA A 49 0.23 -20.43 4.97
C ALA A 49 0.51 -19.54 3.75
N LEU A 50 -0.38 -18.59 3.45
CA LEU A 50 -0.22 -17.69 2.30
C LEU A 50 0.94 -16.71 2.52
N LEU A 51 1.13 -16.27 3.77
CA LEU A 51 2.27 -15.42 4.14
C LEU A 51 3.59 -16.15 3.98
N GLU A 52 3.65 -17.41 4.39
CA GLU A 52 4.88 -18.22 4.30
C GLU A 52 5.22 -18.54 2.84
N GLU A 53 4.23 -18.86 2.01
CA GLU A 53 4.41 -19.07 0.56
C GLU A 53 4.97 -17.81 -0.12
N ARG A 54 4.30 -16.67 0.05
CA ARG A 54 4.76 -15.39 -0.51
C ARG A 54 6.09 -14.99 0.09
N SER A 55 6.26 -15.36 1.36
CA SER A 55 7.42 -15.11 2.18
C SER A 55 8.68 -15.70 1.52
N THR A 56 8.60 -17.00 1.32
CA THR A 56 9.60 -17.84 0.67
C THR A 56 9.82 -17.40 -0.78
N SER A 57 8.75 -17.06 -1.51
CA SER A 57 8.82 -16.58 -2.89
C SER A 57 9.64 -15.29 -3.04
N LEU A 58 9.58 -14.40 -2.05
CA LEU A 58 10.30 -13.11 -2.04
C LEU A 58 11.70 -13.21 -1.39
N ARG A 59 12.02 -14.31 -0.68
CA ARG A 59 13.27 -14.48 0.08
C ARG A 59 14.52 -14.54 -0.80
N SER A 60 14.40 -15.07 -2.01
CA SER A 60 15.54 -15.29 -2.93
C SER A 60 15.58 -14.34 -4.12
N LYS A 61 14.63 -13.39 -4.20
CA LYS A 61 14.44 -12.56 -5.39
C LYS A 61 14.42 -11.08 -5.03
N VAL A 62 15.47 -10.37 -5.46
CA VAL A 62 15.24 -9.12 -6.19
C VAL A 62 14.08 -9.42 -7.15
N ILE A 63 12.94 -8.76 -6.97
CA ILE A 63 11.69 -9.15 -7.65
C ILE A 63 11.90 -9.00 -9.16
N SER A 64 12.19 -10.09 -9.88
CA SER A 64 12.50 -10.01 -11.31
C SER A 64 11.28 -9.65 -12.16
N ILE A 65 10.07 -9.81 -11.60
CA ILE A 65 8.78 -9.43 -12.20
C ILE A 65 7.92 -8.84 -11.08
N PRO A 66 7.82 -7.50 -10.95
CA PRO A 66 7.05 -6.90 -9.87
C PRO A 66 5.56 -7.23 -10.04
N GLN A 67 4.91 -7.61 -8.95
CA GLN A 67 3.49 -8.01 -8.95
C GLN A 67 2.63 -6.83 -8.51
N VAL A 68 1.37 -6.79 -8.95
CA VAL A 68 0.40 -5.80 -8.49
C VAL A 68 -0.58 -6.44 -7.54
N TRP A 69 -0.89 -5.76 -6.43
CA TRP A 69 -1.70 -6.25 -5.33
C TRP A 69 -2.92 -5.35 -5.14
N GLU A 70 -4.12 -5.92 -5.16
CA GLU A 70 -5.35 -5.18 -4.88
C GLU A 70 -5.54 -5.07 -3.36
N VAL A 71 -5.50 -3.85 -2.84
CA VAL A 71 -5.62 -3.52 -1.43
C VAL A 71 -6.82 -2.62 -1.18
N LYS A 72 -7.57 -2.91 -0.12
CA LYS A 72 -8.63 -2.05 0.40
C LYS A 72 -8.18 -1.43 1.72
N ALA A 73 -8.62 -0.22 1.99
CA ALA A 73 -8.38 0.47 3.25
C ALA A 73 -9.70 1.03 3.75
N ILE A 74 -9.83 1.20 5.06
CA ILE A 74 -11.05 1.78 5.65
C ILE A 74 -11.04 3.30 5.56
N HIS A 75 -9.84 3.88 5.65
CA HIS A 75 -9.64 5.31 5.74
C HIS A 75 -8.29 5.68 5.13
N MET A 76 -8.15 6.96 4.78
CA MET A 76 -6.93 7.53 4.24
C MET A 76 -6.61 8.79 5.02
N ARG A 77 -5.33 8.98 5.34
CA ARG A 77 -4.89 10.10 6.18
C ARG A 77 -3.54 10.63 5.70
N ILE A 78 -3.24 11.86 6.04
CA ILE A 78 -1.91 12.44 5.84
C ILE A 78 -0.98 11.92 6.94
N CYS A 79 0.25 11.55 6.59
CA CYS A 79 1.25 11.10 7.54
C CYS A 79 2.70 11.38 7.10
N PRO A 80 3.62 11.55 8.07
CA PRO A 80 5.00 11.95 7.78
C PRO A 80 5.90 10.80 7.27
N PHE A 81 5.45 9.55 7.38
CA PHE A 81 6.27 8.38 7.05
C PHE A 81 6.09 7.88 5.62
N GLN A 82 5.10 8.38 4.90
CA GLN A 82 4.79 7.95 3.53
C GLN A 82 5.08 9.06 2.54
N ARG A 83 5.39 8.66 1.30
CA ARG A 83 5.83 9.58 0.25
C ARG A 83 4.82 9.72 -0.89
N ALA A 84 3.76 8.91 -0.88
CA ALA A 84 2.71 8.98 -1.87
C ALA A 84 2.09 10.38 -1.92
N ALA A 85 2.18 11.02 -3.08
CA ALA A 85 1.65 12.36 -3.34
C ALA A 85 2.18 13.47 -2.42
N ILE A 86 3.42 13.31 -1.93
CA ILE A 86 4.12 14.37 -1.21
C ILE A 86 4.29 15.61 -2.11
N GLY A 87 4.03 16.79 -1.56
CA GLY A 87 4.00 18.05 -2.30
C GLY A 87 2.70 18.35 -3.04
N ILE A 88 1.76 17.40 -3.13
CA ILE A 88 0.45 17.61 -3.75
C ILE A 88 -0.62 17.92 -2.69
N VAL A 89 -0.69 17.11 -1.63
CA VAL A 89 -1.68 17.28 -0.56
C VAL A 89 -1.10 18.04 0.64
N ASP A 90 0.17 17.80 0.96
CA ASP A 90 0.91 18.48 2.02
C ASP A 90 2.36 18.65 1.51
N PRO A 91 3.03 19.78 1.79
CA PRO A 91 4.38 20.05 1.31
C PRO A 91 5.40 18.99 1.75
N ASP A 92 5.26 18.45 2.97
CA ASP A 92 6.26 17.58 3.60
C ASP A 92 5.73 16.18 3.95
N LYS A 93 4.42 15.94 3.81
CA LYS A 93 3.77 14.68 4.17
C LYS A 93 3.08 14.02 2.98
N GLY A 94 3.04 12.69 3.00
CA GLY A 94 2.30 11.88 2.04
C GLY A 94 0.99 11.34 2.58
N ILE A 95 0.26 10.63 1.72
CA ILE A 95 -0.97 9.91 2.09
C ILE A 95 -0.61 8.49 2.55
N CYS A 96 -1.18 8.06 3.68
CA CYS A 96 -1.23 6.66 4.07
C CYS A 96 -2.64 6.09 4.09
N LEU A 97 -2.68 4.78 3.87
CA LEU A 97 -3.85 3.96 4.08
C LEU A 97 -3.89 3.47 5.52
N ASP A 98 -5.05 3.61 6.15
CA ASP A 98 -5.31 3.05 7.48
C ASP A 98 -6.05 1.71 7.39
N LEU A 99 -5.61 0.77 8.22
CA LEU A 99 -5.96 -0.65 8.20
C LEU A 99 -6.03 -1.24 6.77
N PRO A 100 -4.92 -1.20 6.01
CA PRO A 100 -4.90 -1.77 4.67
C PRO A 100 -5.04 -3.29 4.73
N ARG A 101 -5.97 -3.83 3.94
CA ARG A 101 -6.25 -5.26 3.79
C ARG A 101 -5.99 -5.67 2.34
N LEU A 102 -5.15 -6.68 2.13
CA LEU A 102 -5.00 -7.27 0.81
C LEU A 102 -6.30 -8.01 0.45
N VAL A 103 -6.79 -7.76 -0.75
CA VAL A 103 -7.94 -8.46 -1.34
C VAL A 103 -7.46 -9.63 -2.19
N ARG A 104 -6.56 -9.36 -3.14
CA ARG A 104 -6.03 -10.37 -4.08
C ARG A 104 -4.78 -9.89 -4.79
N VAL A 105 -4.08 -10.82 -5.44
CA VAL A 105 -2.99 -10.52 -6.37
C VAL A 105 -3.57 -10.29 -7.78
N ARG A 106 -3.06 -9.25 -8.46
CA ARG A 106 -3.39 -8.84 -9.83
C ARG A 106 -2.27 -9.27 -10.77
N ALA A 107 -2.35 -10.51 -11.26
CA ALA A 107 -1.42 -11.00 -12.29
C ALA A 107 -1.72 -10.40 -13.69
N ASP A 108 -2.89 -9.79 -13.85
CA ASP A 108 -3.38 -9.15 -15.08
C ASP A 108 -2.77 -7.75 -15.32
N LYS A 109 -2.07 -7.19 -14.33
CA LYS A 109 -1.54 -5.82 -14.39
C LYS A 109 -0.04 -5.78 -14.26
N LYS A 110 0.57 -4.89 -15.04
CA LYS A 110 1.97 -4.54 -14.87
C LYS A 110 2.18 -3.52 -13.75
N PRO A 111 3.36 -3.45 -13.13
CA PRO A 111 3.69 -2.49 -12.07
C PRO A 111 3.47 -1.02 -12.47
N GLU A 112 3.72 -0.69 -13.74
CA GLU A 112 3.52 0.65 -14.29
C GLU A 112 2.03 1.01 -14.44
N GLU A 113 1.15 0.01 -14.45
CA GLU A 113 -0.32 0.15 -14.48
C GLU A 113 -0.95 0.13 -13.08
N ALA A 114 -0.11 0.17 -12.03
CA ALA A 114 -0.57 0.33 -10.66
C ALA A 114 -1.28 1.69 -10.46
N THR A 115 -1.93 1.83 -9.31
CA THR A 115 -2.63 3.09 -8.96
C THR A 115 -1.63 4.23 -8.96
N SER A 116 -1.96 5.31 -9.68
CA SER A 116 -1.10 6.49 -9.76
C SER A 116 -1.17 7.37 -8.51
N SER A 117 -0.12 8.13 -8.23
CA SER A 117 -0.08 9.11 -7.13
C SER A 117 -1.24 10.10 -7.23
N VAL A 118 -1.51 10.65 -8.43
CA VAL A 118 -2.65 11.54 -8.71
C VAL A 118 -3.99 10.89 -8.34
N LYS A 119 -4.19 9.62 -8.72
CA LYS A 119 -5.43 8.90 -8.43
C LYS A 119 -5.60 8.64 -6.93
N VAL A 120 -4.51 8.46 -6.19
CA VAL A 120 -4.55 8.37 -4.72
C VAL A 120 -5.04 9.69 -4.12
N VAL A 121 -4.58 10.83 -4.62
CA VAL A 121 -5.04 12.16 -4.20
C VAL A 121 -6.52 12.38 -4.52
N GLU A 122 -6.96 12.03 -5.72
CA GLU A 122 -8.37 12.14 -6.11
C GLU A 122 -9.28 11.33 -5.16
N MET A 123 -8.86 10.11 -4.83
CA MET A 123 -9.60 9.27 -3.88
C MET A 123 -9.60 9.90 -2.48
N PHE A 124 -8.47 10.44 -2.01
CA PHE A 124 -8.36 11.10 -0.71
C PHE A 124 -9.29 12.32 -0.61
N ASN A 125 -9.23 13.22 -1.60
CA ASN A 125 -10.06 14.41 -1.65
C ASN A 125 -11.55 14.07 -1.72
N ARG A 126 -11.92 12.99 -2.42
CA ARG A 126 -13.31 12.52 -2.45
C ARG A 126 -13.78 12.04 -1.08
N ILE A 127 -12.95 11.31 -0.33
CA ILE A 127 -13.30 10.85 1.03
C ILE A 127 -13.43 12.05 1.97
N ASN A 128 -12.51 13.01 1.92
CA ASN A 128 -12.57 14.19 2.79
C ASN A 128 -13.85 15.02 2.57
N ARG A 129 -14.18 15.30 1.30
CA ARG A 129 -15.44 16.00 0.98
C ARG A 129 -16.68 15.26 1.46
N SER A 130 -16.69 13.93 1.34
CA SER A 130 -17.80 13.11 1.86
C SER A 130 -17.90 13.11 3.39
N ASN A 131 -16.77 13.27 4.10
CA ASN A 131 -16.76 13.39 5.55
C ASN A 131 -17.24 14.79 6.00
N GLU A 132 -16.83 15.84 5.30
CA GLU A 132 -17.29 17.22 5.55
C GLU A 132 -18.80 17.36 5.34
N ALA A 133 -19.35 16.77 4.29
CA ALA A 133 -20.79 16.79 4.02
C ALA A 133 -21.62 16.03 5.06
N ARG A 134 -21.02 15.06 5.77
CA ARG A 134 -21.70 14.30 6.85
C ARG A 134 -21.65 15.00 8.20
N GLY A 135 -20.73 15.95 8.40
CA GLY A 135 -20.62 16.71 9.65
C GLY A 135 -21.40 18.03 9.66
N ALA A 136 -22.13 18.34 8.59
CA ALA A 136 -22.91 19.58 8.45
C ALA A 136 -24.43 19.40 8.69
N ASP A 137 -24.86 18.18 9.05
CA ASP A 137 -26.26 17.79 9.27
C ASP A 137 -26.56 17.41 10.75
N ASP A 138 -25.65 17.75 11.68
CA ASP A 138 -25.82 17.60 13.15
C ASP A 138 -25.99 18.96 13.84
#